data_AF-A0A961GC65-F1
#
_entry.id   AF-A0A961GC65-F1
#
_cell.length_a   1.000
_cell.length_b   1.000
_cell.length_c   1.000
_cell.angle_alpha   90.00
_cell.angle_beta   90.00
_cell.angle_gamma   90.00
#
_symmetry.space_group_name_H-M   'P 1'
#
loop_
_entity.id
_entity.type
_entity.pdbx_description
1 polymer ?
#
loop_
_entity_poly.entity_id
_entity_poly.type
_entity_poly.pdbx_seq_one_letter_code
_entity_poly.pdbx_strand_id
1 'polypeptide(L)'
;MLGAAVADPGVVARYRAKIITVPGSECRWWAGALSGRGHGRFWVAGRHVIIAHRFAFALEHGVAALEDADVLGHRCDNPLCQRIGSEHVVVSSTEENRREWAIRRGLAGSPLGDPRGPRERARVLRDLLRADPDLVAADIARLRAAYGEQLPLW
;
A
#
# COMPACT_ATOMS: atom_id res chain seq x y z
N MET A 1 1.04 -21.12 10.22
CA MET A 1 1.40 -19.93 11.03
C MET A 1 0.60 -18.69 10.64
N LEU A 2 0.57 -18.29 9.36
CA LEU A 2 -0.23 -17.14 8.93
C LEU A 2 -1.74 -17.31 9.19
N GLY A 3 -2.28 -18.52 8.98
CA GLY A 3 -3.68 -18.82 9.28
C GLY A 3 -4.07 -18.55 10.74
N ALA A 4 -3.25 -18.99 11.70
CA ALA A 4 -3.45 -18.69 13.12
C ALA A 4 -3.39 -17.18 13.40
N ALA A 5 -2.45 -16.47 12.78
CA ALA A 5 -2.30 -15.02 12.95
C ALA A 5 -3.46 -14.19 12.37
N VAL A 6 -4.05 -14.66 11.27
CA VAL A 6 -5.25 -14.05 10.65
C VAL A 6 -6.49 -14.26 11.51
N ALA A 7 -6.58 -15.41 12.19
CA ALA A 7 -7.68 -15.74 13.09
C ALA A 7 -7.55 -15.15 14.51
N ASP A 8 -6.35 -14.69 14.91
CA ASP A 8 -6.08 -14.14 16.24
C ASP A 8 -6.54 -12.66 16.34
N PRO A 9 -7.56 -12.34 17.17
CA PRO A 9 -8.08 -10.97 17.29
C PRO A 9 -7.04 -9.95 17.76
N GLY A 10 -6.08 -10.35 18.59
CA GLY A 10 -5.02 -9.48 19.07
C GLY A 10 -4.02 -9.11 17.97
N VAL A 11 -3.69 -10.06 17.09
CA VAL A 11 -2.87 -9.79 15.90
C VAL A 11 -3.61 -8.88 14.93
N VAL A 12 -4.90 -9.16 14.68
CA VAL A 12 -5.74 -8.31 13.81
C VAL A 12 -5.86 -6.88 14.36
N ALA A 13 -6.06 -6.72 15.67
CA ALA A 13 -6.11 -5.41 16.32
C ALA A 13 -4.79 -4.64 16.16
N ARG A 14 -3.63 -5.30 16.38
CA ARG A 14 -2.31 -4.69 16.16
C ARG A 14 -2.06 -4.28 14.71
N TYR A 15 -2.61 -5.01 13.75
CA TYR A 15 -2.55 -4.66 12.34
C TYR A 15 -3.42 -3.44 12.04
N ARG A 16 -4.70 -3.46 12.45
CA ARG A 16 -5.67 -2.38 12.22
C ARG A 16 -5.24 -1.07 12.87
N ALA A 17 -4.63 -1.11 14.05
CA ALA A 17 -4.09 0.07 14.74
C ALA A 17 -2.96 0.79 13.98
N LYS A 18 -2.44 0.20 12.89
CA LYS A 18 -1.42 0.82 12.02
C LYS A 18 -1.99 1.36 10.71
N ILE A 19 -3.30 1.24 10.52
CA ILE A 19 -4.02 1.77 9.38
C ILE A 19 -4.63 3.11 9.78
N ILE A 20 -4.32 4.14 9.01
CA ILE A 20 -4.79 5.51 9.23
C ILE A 20 -5.50 5.98 7.96
N THR A 21 -6.60 6.71 8.09
CA THR A 21 -7.29 7.37 6.98
C THR A 21 -6.70 8.76 6.78
N VAL A 22 -6.62 9.19 5.51
CA VAL A 22 -6.11 10.51 5.14
C VAL A 22 -7.22 11.27 4.42
N PRO A 23 -7.54 12.51 4.80
CA PRO A 23 -8.55 13.31 4.10
C PRO A 23 -8.27 13.43 2.60
N GLY A 24 -9.32 13.25 1.78
CA GLY A 24 -9.20 13.28 0.32
C GLY A 24 -8.45 12.07 -0.30
N SER A 25 -8.23 11.00 0.48
CA SER A 25 -7.61 9.77 0.01
C SER A 25 -8.43 8.52 0.35
N GLU A 26 -8.71 7.73 -0.68
CA GLU A 26 -9.41 6.46 -0.59
C GLU A 26 -8.51 5.29 -0.10
N CYS A 27 -7.19 5.53 0.04
CA CYS A 27 -6.24 4.54 0.52
C CYS A 27 -6.38 4.30 2.04
N ARG A 28 -6.18 3.05 2.46
CA ARG A 28 -5.95 2.70 3.88
C ARG A 28 -4.45 2.82 4.16
N TRP A 29 -3.99 3.89 4.81
CA TRP A 29 -2.56 4.21 4.88
C TRP A 29 -1.82 3.47 6.01
N TRP A 30 -0.68 2.88 5.68
CA TRP A 30 0.16 2.16 6.63
C TRP A 30 1.14 3.06 7.37
N ALA A 31 1.01 3.13 8.70
CA ALA A 31 1.89 3.86 9.60
C ALA A 31 3.02 2.99 10.21
N GLY A 32 3.11 1.70 9.85
CA GLY A 32 4.06 0.75 10.44
C GLY A 32 5.47 0.78 9.84
N ALA A 33 6.22 -0.31 10.04
CA ALA A 33 7.54 -0.48 9.44
C ALA A 33 7.45 -0.61 7.91
N LEU A 34 8.54 -0.29 7.20
CA LEU A 34 8.63 -0.36 5.74
C LEU A 34 9.70 -1.36 5.30
N SER A 35 9.53 -1.93 4.12
CA SER A 35 10.55 -2.71 3.42
C SER A 35 11.54 -1.80 2.69
N GLY A 36 12.62 -2.38 2.16
CA GLY A 36 13.58 -1.64 1.33
C GLY A 36 12.97 -1.00 0.09
N ARG A 37 11.82 -1.51 -0.39
CA ARG A 37 11.08 -0.98 -1.55
C ARG A 37 9.89 -0.09 -1.18
N GLY A 38 9.73 0.29 0.09
CA GLY A 38 8.68 1.21 0.54
C GLY A 38 7.35 0.56 0.93
N HIS A 39 7.13 -0.73 0.64
CA HIS A 39 5.92 -1.45 1.11
C HIS A 39 5.89 -1.58 2.62
N GLY A 40 4.69 -1.53 3.21
CA GLY A 40 4.49 -1.83 4.63
C GLY A 40 4.98 -3.23 5.02
N ARG A 41 5.51 -3.38 6.24
CA ARG A 41 5.91 -4.65 6.87
C ARG A 41 5.20 -4.82 8.21
N PHE A 42 4.66 -6.01 8.43
CA PHE A 42 3.93 -6.35 9.65
C PHE A 42 4.48 -7.62 10.31
N TRP A 43 4.78 -7.53 11.61
CA TRP A 43 5.22 -8.66 12.43
C TRP A 43 3.99 -9.42 12.93
N VAL A 44 3.74 -10.61 12.40
CA VAL A 44 2.55 -11.39 12.76
C VAL A 44 2.75 -12.17 14.05
N ALA A 45 3.89 -12.86 14.20
CA ALA A 45 4.25 -13.60 15.41
C ALA A 45 5.76 -13.88 15.47
N GLY A 46 6.36 -13.82 16.66
CA GLY A 46 7.78 -14.09 16.88
C GLY A 46 8.68 -13.35 15.89
N ARG A 47 9.47 -14.08 15.10
CA ARG A 47 10.38 -13.53 14.08
C ARG A 47 9.76 -13.45 12.67
N HIS A 48 8.47 -13.74 12.52
CA HIS A 48 7.81 -13.81 11.22
C HIS A 48 7.24 -12.45 10.80
N VAL A 49 7.65 -11.99 9.61
CA VAL A 49 7.23 -10.72 9.02
C VAL A 49 6.64 -10.96 7.65
N ILE A 50 5.53 -10.31 7.38
CA ILE A 50 4.87 -10.31 6.08
C ILE A 50 4.79 -8.89 5.53
N ILE A 51 4.65 -8.75 4.21
CA ILE A 51 4.23 -7.49 3.59
C ILE A 51 2.82 -7.15 4.06
N ALA A 52 2.60 -5.92 4.50
CA ALA A 52 1.38 -5.52 5.19
C ALA A 52 0.13 -5.76 4.33
N HIS A 53 0.14 -5.40 3.04
CA HIS A 53 -1.04 -5.56 2.18
C HIS A 53 -1.35 -7.04 1.91
N ARG A 54 -0.34 -7.93 1.96
CA ARG A 54 -0.55 -9.39 1.87
C ARG A 54 -1.28 -9.90 3.11
N PHE A 55 -0.99 -9.34 4.29
CA PHE A 55 -1.79 -9.62 5.49
C PHE A 55 -3.23 -9.12 5.33
N ALA A 56 -3.43 -7.90 4.81
CA ALA A 56 -4.78 -7.38 4.51
C ALA A 56 -5.55 -8.32 3.57
N PHE A 57 -4.91 -8.79 2.51
CA PHE A 57 -5.51 -9.72 1.56
C PHE A 57 -5.88 -11.06 2.22
N ALA A 58 -4.99 -11.64 3.02
CA ALA A 58 -5.30 -12.87 3.75
C ALA A 58 -6.41 -12.69 4.81
N LEU A 59 -6.53 -11.51 5.42
CA LEU A 59 -7.65 -11.21 6.32
C LEU A 59 -9.01 -11.18 5.58
N GLU A 60 -9.02 -10.69 4.34
CA GLU A 60 -10.26 -10.47 3.58
C GLU A 60 -10.68 -11.69 2.75
N HIS A 61 -9.73 -12.40 2.15
CA HIS A 61 -9.96 -13.51 1.23
C HIS A 61 -9.45 -14.87 1.75
N GLY A 62 -8.76 -14.89 2.88
CA GLY A 62 -8.18 -16.11 3.46
C GLY A 62 -6.76 -16.41 2.95
N VAL A 63 -6.09 -17.31 3.67
CA VAL A 63 -4.68 -17.67 3.39
C VAL A 63 -4.54 -18.48 2.10
N ALA A 64 -5.46 -19.39 1.79
CA ALA A 64 -5.42 -20.16 0.55
C ALA A 64 -5.46 -19.25 -0.69
N ALA A 65 -6.35 -18.25 -0.71
CA ALA A 65 -6.40 -17.27 -1.78
C ALA A 65 -5.10 -16.44 -1.88
N LEU A 66 -4.43 -16.16 -0.77
CA LEU A 66 -3.12 -15.48 -0.80
C LEU A 66 -2.01 -16.37 -1.39
N GLU A 67 -2.07 -17.68 -1.16
CA GLU A 67 -1.13 -18.67 -1.70
C GLU A 67 -1.28 -18.78 -3.22
N ASP A 68 -2.50 -18.65 -3.74
CA ASP A 68 -2.78 -18.61 -5.18
C ASP A 68 -2.44 -17.24 -5.83
N ALA A 69 -2.23 -16.20 -5.02
CA ALA A 69 -1.94 -14.84 -5.49
C ALA A 69 -0.42 -14.58 -5.61
N ASP A 70 0.10 -14.80 -6.82
CA ASP A 70 1.50 -14.52 -7.18
C ASP A 70 1.90 -13.06 -6.90
N VAL A 71 1.10 -12.11 -7.39
CA VAL A 71 1.35 -10.68 -7.24
C VAL A 71 0.09 -10.00 -6.71
N LEU A 72 0.29 -9.12 -5.72
CA LEU A 72 -0.71 -8.14 -5.32
C LEU A 72 -0.25 -6.77 -5.78
N GLY A 73 -0.88 -6.27 -6.85
CA GLY A 73 -0.52 -5.02 -7.52
C GLY A 73 -1.24 -3.82 -6.91
N HIS A 74 -0.52 -2.70 -6.79
CA HIS A 74 -1.10 -1.41 -6.38
C HIS A 74 -1.57 -0.63 -7.61
N ARG A 75 -2.85 -0.70 -7.91
CA ARG A 75 -3.47 0.13 -8.97
C ARG A 75 -3.50 1.61 -8.61
N CYS A 76 -3.42 1.95 -7.32
CA CYS A 76 -3.27 3.32 -6.80
C CYS A 76 -1.82 3.82 -6.74
N ASP A 77 -0.83 3.05 -7.24
CA ASP A 77 0.61 3.31 -7.17
C ASP A 77 1.14 3.73 -5.77
N ASN A 78 0.39 3.42 -4.71
CA ASN A 78 0.72 3.78 -3.33
C ASN A 78 1.13 2.53 -2.52
N PRO A 79 2.43 2.30 -2.29
CA PRO A 79 2.91 1.11 -1.57
C PRO A 79 2.53 1.07 -0.08
N LEU A 80 1.98 2.16 0.46
CA LEU A 80 1.45 2.23 1.82
C LEU A 80 -0.02 1.83 1.92
N CYS A 81 -0.73 1.64 0.80
CA CYS A 81 -2.16 1.31 0.80
C CYS A 81 -2.43 -0.11 1.29
N GLN A 82 -3.45 -0.29 2.15
CA GLN A 82 -3.90 -1.58 2.67
C GLN A 82 -5.34 -1.92 2.25
N ARG A 83 -5.91 -1.15 1.32
CA ARG A 83 -7.27 -1.38 0.82
C ARG A 83 -7.22 -2.43 -0.27
N ILE A 84 -7.88 -3.55 -0.04
CA ILE A 84 -8.10 -4.58 -1.05
C ILE A 84 -9.34 -4.19 -1.87
N GLY A 85 -9.31 -4.50 -3.16
CA GLY A 85 -10.39 -4.21 -4.09
C GLY A 85 -9.97 -3.33 -5.26
N SER A 86 -10.94 -3.03 -6.13
CA SER A 86 -10.74 -2.23 -7.35
C SER A 86 -10.03 -0.91 -7.04
N GLU A 87 -9.22 -0.44 -8.01
CA GLU A 87 -8.38 0.76 -7.92
C GLU A 87 -7.27 0.77 -6.84
N HIS A 88 -7.22 -0.22 -5.94
CA HIS A 88 -6.22 -0.29 -4.88
C HIS A 88 -5.34 -1.53 -4.97
N VAL A 89 -5.48 -2.48 -4.04
CA VAL A 89 -4.70 -3.72 -4.06
C VAL A 89 -5.55 -4.82 -4.68
N VAL A 90 -5.08 -5.37 -5.79
CA VAL A 90 -5.73 -6.47 -6.51
C VAL A 90 -4.77 -7.61 -6.75
N VAL A 91 -5.32 -8.81 -6.95
CA VAL A 91 -4.56 -9.91 -7.56
C VAL A 91 -4.18 -9.49 -8.97
N SER A 92 -2.91 -9.67 -9.31
CA SER A 92 -2.34 -9.35 -10.62
C SER A 92 -1.30 -10.41 -10.99
N SER A 93 -0.67 -10.25 -12.15
CA SER A 93 0.47 -11.05 -12.58
C SER A 93 1.73 -10.18 -12.66
N THR A 94 2.91 -10.82 -12.71
CA THR A 94 4.17 -10.09 -12.92
C THR A 94 4.15 -9.33 -14.26
N GLU A 95 3.56 -9.91 -15.30
CA GLU A 95 3.42 -9.29 -16.61
C GLU A 95 2.51 -8.06 -16.57
N GLU A 96 1.30 -8.21 -16.00
CA GLU A 96 0.33 -7.11 -15.89
C GLU A 96 0.89 -5.97 -15.04
N ASN A 97 1.42 -6.27 -13.84
CA ASN A 97 2.00 -5.27 -12.96
C ASN A 97 3.17 -4.52 -13.64
N ARG A 98 3.99 -5.21 -14.45
CA ARG A 98 5.07 -4.57 -15.22
C ARG A 98 4.52 -3.70 -16.35
N ARG A 99 3.47 -4.15 -17.03
CA ARG A 99 2.79 -3.40 -18.09
C ARG A 99 2.14 -2.13 -17.55
N GLU A 100 1.38 -2.22 -16.46
CA GLU A 100 0.77 -1.06 -15.80
C GLU A 100 1.83 -0.03 -15.40
N TRP A 101 2.92 -0.50 -14.77
CA TRP A 101 4.04 0.38 -14.40
C TRP A 101 4.68 1.05 -15.62
N ALA A 102 4.88 0.31 -16.72
CA ALA A 102 5.48 0.85 -17.93
C ALA A 102 4.60 1.94 -18.58
N ILE A 103 3.27 1.78 -18.51
CA ILE A 103 2.32 2.80 -18.96
C ILE A 103 2.40 4.02 -18.04
N ARG A 104 2.26 3.82 -16.73
CA ARG A 104 2.11 4.93 -15.76
C ARG A 104 3.39 5.72 -15.49
N ARG A 105 4.58 5.10 -15.59
CA ARG A 105 5.86 5.78 -15.28
C ARG A 105 6.16 6.99 -16.17
N GLY A 106 5.55 7.06 -17.35
CA GLY A 106 5.69 8.18 -18.30
C GLY A 106 4.47 9.11 -18.35
N LEU A 107 3.39 8.77 -17.62
CA LEU A 107 2.19 9.59 -17.58
C LEU A 107 2.32 10.66 -16.50
N ALA A 108 1.89 11.88 -16.84
CA ALA A 108 1.67 12.94 -15.88
C ALA A 108 0.67 12.45 -14.81
N GLY A 109 1.01 12.65 -13.53
CA GLY A 109 0.08 12.52 -12.41
C GLY A 109 0.19 11.23 -11.63
N SER A 110 1.01 10.28 -12.09
CA SER A 110 1.30 9.08 -11.32
C SER A 110 2.19 9.40 -10.10
N PRO A 111 1.91 8.83 -8.92
CA PRO A 111 2.84 8.78 -7.79
C PRO A 111 4.25 8.28 -8.15
N LEU A 112 4.40 7.57 -9.27
CA LEU A 112 5.67 7.10 -9.81
C LEU A 112 6.56 8.25 -10.33
N GLY A 113 5.99 9.40 -10.66
CA GLY A 113 6.72 10.60 -11.10
C GLY A 113 7.35 11.42 -9.96
N ASP A 114 7.14 11.03 -8.71
CA ASP A 114 7.72 11.70 -7.55
C ASP A 114 9.26 11.60 -7.55
N PRO A 115 10.01 12.72 -7.54
CA PRO A 115 11.47 12.71 -7.65
C PRO A 115 12.17 12.05 -6.46
N ARG A 116 11.48 11.90 -5.31
CA ARG A 116 11.99 11.14 -4.15
C ARG A 116 12.17 9.65 -4.48
N GLY A 117 11.47 9.16 -5.50
CA GLY A 117 11.38 7.74 -5.78
C GLY A 117 10.59 6.97 -4.70
N PRO A 118 10.33 5.67 -4.93
CA PRO A 118 9.34 4.91 -4.17
C PRO A 118 9.69 4.75 -2.69
N ARG A 119 10.97 4.53 -2.37
CA ARG A 119 11.42 4.27 -1.00
C ARG A 119 11.35 5.53 -0.14
N GLU A 120 11.94 6.64 -0.59
CA GLU A 120 11.97 7.87 0.18
C GLU A 120 10.56 8.47 0.28
N ARG A 121 9.78 8.45 -0.81
CA ARG A 121 8.37 8.85 -0.77
C ARG A 121 7.60 8.09 0.31
N ALA A 122 7.67 6.76 0.33
CA ALA A 122 6.99 5.95 1.34
C ALA A 122 7.45 6.28 2.77
N ARG A 123 8.74 6.54 2.96
CA ARG A 123 9.29 6.93 4.27
C ARG A 123 8.73 8.28 4.72
N VAL A 124 8.81 9.30 3.86
CA VAL A 124 8.32 10.66 4.15
C VAL A 124 6.82 10.63 4.44
N LEU A 125 6.02 10.01 3.57
CA LEU A 125 4.57 9.95 3.77
C LEU A 125 4.18 9.21 5.04
N ARG A 126 4.87 8.12 5.41
CA ARG A 126 4.65 7.45 6.69
C ARG A 126 4.99 8.36 7.88
N ASP A 127 6.09 9.10 7.80
CA ASP A 127 6.52 9.98 8.88
C ASP A 127 5.54 11.15 9.06
N LEU A 128 5.05 11.73 7.95
CA LEU A 128 3.96 12.70 7.96
C LEU A 128 2.68 12.09 8.53
N LEU A 129 2.28 10.90 8.08
CA LEU A 129 1.09 10.19 8.56
C LEU A 129 1.08 9.97 10.08
N ARG A 130 2.25 9.74 10.67
CA ARG A 130 2.40 9.56 12.13
C ARG A 130 2.32 10.87 12.90
N ALA A 131 2.71 11.97 12.27
CA ALA A 131 2.62 13.30 12.87
C ALA A 131 1.19 13.82 12.77
N ASP A 132 0.64 13.83 11.55
CA ASP A 132 -0.69 14.32 11.24
C ASP A 132 -1.11 13.86 9.81
N PRO A 133 -2.25 13.14 9.66
CA PRO A 133 -2.79 12.77 8.35
C PRO A 133 -3.03 13.95 7.40
N ASP A 134 -3.30 15.15 7.91
CA ASP A 134 -3.50 16.34 7.07
C ASP A 134 -2.23 16.75 6.33
N LEU A 135 -1.05 16.47 6.90
CA LEU A 135 0.22 16.70 6.21
C LEU A 135 0.41 15.76 5.01
N VAL A 136 -0.13 14.55 5.09
CA VAL A 136 -0.16 13.61 3.96
C VAL A 136 -1.11 14.12 2.89
N ALA A 137 -2.30 14.59 3.28
CA ALA A 137 -3.25 15.19 2.35
C ALA A 137 -2.63 16.39 1.60
N ALA A 138 -1.93 17.27 2.32
CA ALA A 138 -1.23 18.42 1.76
C ALA A 138 -0.10 18.00 0.79
N ASP A 139 0.71 16.99 1.13
CA ASP A 139 1.76 16.50 0.23
C ASP A 139 1.18 15.86 -1.04
N ILE A 140 0.09 15.10 -0.93
CA ILE A 140 -0.63 14.54 -2.08
C ILE A 140 -1.19 15.67 -2.97
N ALA A 141 -1.82 16.68 -2.38
CA ALA A 141 -2.34 17.82 -3.14
C ALA A 141 -1.23 18.57 -3.89
N ARG A 142 -0.07 18.78 -3.25
CA ARG A 142 1.11 19.38 -3.89
C ARG A 142 1.63 18.54 -5.06
N LEU A 143 1.74 17.21 -4.88
CA LEU A 143 2.15 16.32 -5.98
C LEU A 143 1.14 16.34 -7.13
N ARG A 144 -0.17 16.32 -6.82
CA ARG A 144 -1.22 16.42 -7.84
C ARG A 144 -1.14 17.73 -8.62
N ALA A 145 -0.86 18.85 -7.96
CA ALA A 145 -0.69 20.13 -8.62
C ALA A 145 0.55 20.18 -9.53
N ALA A 146 1.64 19.54 -9.11
CA ALA A 146 2.91 19.55 -9.86
C ALA A 146 2.93 18.54 -11.03
N TYR A 147 2.30 17.37 -10.84
CA TYR A 147 2.42 16.26 -11.77
C TYR A 147 1.10 15.88 -12.43
N GLY A 148 -0.06 16.25 -11.87
CA GLY A 148 -1.40 15.85 -12.34
C GLY A 148 -2.03 14.76 -11.49
N GLU A 149 -3.18 14.25 -11.93
CA GLU A 149 -3.85 13.12 -11.27
C GLU A 149 -3.50 11.80 -11.94
N GLN A 150 -3.37 10.74 -11.13
CA GLN A 150 -3.18 9.41 -11.67
C GLN A 150 -4.45 8.97 -12.39
N LEU A 151 -4.34 8.74 -13.69
CA LEU A 151 -5.45 8.25 -14.50
C LEU A 151 -5.72 6.76 -14.22
N PRO A 152 -6.99 6.34 -14.18
CA PRO A 152 -7.33 4.92 -14.23
C PRO A 152 -6.86 4.35 -15.57
N LEU A 153 -6.49 3.06 -15.57
CA LEU A 153 -6.07 2.37 -16.80
C LEU A 153 -7.23 1.66 -17.51
N TRP A 154 -8.38 1.49 -16.85
CA TRP A 154 -9.59 0.82 -17.34
C TRP A 154 -10.84 1.60 -16.91
#